data_AF-A0A839NIX1-F1
#
_entry.id   AF-A0A839NIX1-F1
#
_cell.length_a   1.000
_cell.length_b   1.000
_cell.length_c   1.000
_cell.angle_alpha   90.00
_cell.angle_beta   90.00
_cell.angle_gamma   90.00
#
_symmetry.space_group_name_H-M   'P 1'
#
loop_
_entity.id
_entity.type
_entity.pdbx_description
1 polymer ?
#
loop_
_entity_poly.entity_id
_entity_poly.type
_entity_poly.pdbx_seq_one_letter_code
_entity_poly.pdbx_strand_id
1 'polypeptide(L)'
;MFKGKSNLGYRGDAILEMDWIVGQITKQLHELGIEQNTMIVFSSDNGPVLDDGYADKAEELNGIHSPAGPLRGWKTDLYEGGTRVPFIISWPAHIKPAVSQELVCQIDFVASFASYFNQKLPDGQASDSQNLWDTFVGNAKQGRKTLIQEGYSNLAIVSGDWKYIPPFGKNGPQLYNLKEDLAEEINVFDQFQEQAAILEALFKQEKN
;
A
#
# COMPACT_ATOMS: atom_id res chain seq x y z
N MET A 1 9.42 28.19 1.30
CA MET A 1 10.77 27.62 1.05
C MET A 1 10.77 26.69 -0.17
N PHE A 2 9.71 25.93 -0.41
CA PHE A 2 9.65 24.89 -1.46
C PHE A 2 8.96 25.29 -2.77
N LYS A 3 8.13 26.34 -2.78
CA LYS A 3 7.46 26.82 -4.00
C LYS A 3 8.48 27.09 -5.14
N GLY A 4 8.24 26.46 -6.28
CA GLY A 4 9.05 26.53 -7.50
C GLY A 4 10.38 25.77 -7.44
N LYS A 5 10.54 24.79 -6.54
CA LYS A 5 11.82 24.08 -6.35
C LYS A 5 11.87 22.72 -7.02
N SER A 6 10.72 22.08 -7.24
CA SER A 6 10.66 20.75 -7.86
C SER A 6 10.75 20.77 -9.39
N ASN A 7 10.43 21.90 -10.02
CA ASN A 7 10.09 22.02 -11.46
C ASN A 7 8.86 21.20 -11.88
N LEU A 8 8.10 20.63 -10.94
CA LEU A 8 6.91 19.81 -11.19
C LEU A 8 5.63 20.43 -10.61
N GLY A 9 5.58 21.77 -10.58
CA GLY A 9 4.46 22.52 -10.00
C GLY A 9 4.28 22.33 -8.50
N TYR A 10 3.11 22.73 -8.00
CA TYR A 10 2.80 22.68 -6.57
C TYR A 10 2.78 21.26 -6.00
N ARG A 11 2.35 20.27 -6.78
CA ARG A 11 2.39 18.86 -6.41
C ARG A 11 3.82 18.40 -6.08
N GLY A 12 4.77 18.68 -6.97
CA GLY A 12 6.18 18.33 -6.73
C GLY A 12 6.78 19.11 -5.56
N ASP A 13 6.44 20.39 -5.41
CA ASP A 13 6.92 21.20 -4.30
C ASP A 13 6.43 20.68 -2.93
N ALA A 14 5.18 20.19 -2.87
CA ALA A 14 4.63 19.55 -1.68
C ALA A 14 5.35 18.24 -1.32
N ILE A 15 5.83 17.48 -2.32
CA ILE A 15 6.65 16.29 -2.08
C ILE A 15 8.00 16.67 -1.44
N LEU A 16 8.65 17.73 -1.93
CA LEU A 16 9.89 18.23 -1.32
C LEU A 16 9.67 18.74 0.12
N GLU A 17 8.55 19.40 0.35
CA GLU A 17 8.16 19.85 1.70
C GLU A 17 7.90 18.68 2.64
N MET A 18 7.17 17.64 2.19
CA MET A 18 6.94 16.42 2.95
C MET A 18 8.25 15.72 3.33
N ASP A 19 9.17 15.54 2.38
CA ASP A 19 10.49 14.95 2.65
C ASP A 19 11.27 15.76 3.69
N TRP A 20 11.27 17.09 3.56
CA TRP A 20 11.90 17.97 4.55
C TRP A 20 11.26 17.86 5.94
N ILE A 21 9.93 17.77 6.03
CA ILE A 21 9.21 17.58 7.30
C ILE A 21 9.62 16.27 7.97
N VAL A 22 9.66 15.17 7.22
CA VAL A 22 10.15 13.87 7.72
C VAL A 22 11.60 14.00 8.22
N GLY A 23 12.44 14.74 7.50
CA GLY A 23 13.79 15.09 7.93
C GLY A 23 13.84 15.87 9.25
N GLN A 24 12.90 16.80 9.49
CA GLN A 24 12.83 17.52 10.77
C GLN A 24 12.40 16.61 11.92
N ILE A 25 11.44 15.71 11.70
CA ILE A 25 11.00 14.76 12.71
C ILE A 25 12.16 13.84 13.11
N THR A 26 12.83 13.22 12.13
CA THR A 26 13.94 12.29 12.39
C THR A 26 15.12 13.00 13.06
N LYS A 27 15.47 14.21 12.61
CA LYS A 27 16.48 15.05 13.27
C LYS A 27 16.12 15.35 14.72
N GLN A 28 14.87 15.71 15.00
CA GLN A 28 14.45 16.03 16.37
C GLN A 28 14.53 14.81 17.29
N LEU A 29 14.16 13.62 16.81
CA LEU A 29 14.28 12.36 17.56
C LEU A 29 15.75 12.03 17.88
N HIS A 30 16.66 12.31 16.95
CA HIS A 30 18.10 12.17 17.15
C HIS A 30 18.63 13.16 18.21
N GLU A 31 18.30 14.44 18.08
CA GLU A 31 18.73 15.49 19.02
C GLU A 31 18.22 15.25 20.45
N LEU A 32 17.04 14.65 20.60
CA LEU A 32 16.48 14.24 21.90
C LEU A 32 17.11 12.96 22.46
N GLY A 33 17.90 12.23 21.67
CA GLY A 33 18.51 10.95 22.08
C GLY A 33 17.51 9.80 22.23
N ILE A 34 16.33 9.88 21.62
CA ILE A 34 15.25 8.87 21.75
C ILE A 34 15.04 8.04 20.49
N GLU A 35 15.82 8.27 19.42
CA GLU A 35 15.70 7.56 18.14
C GLU A 35 15.78 6.04 18.29
N GLN A 36 16.63 5.54 19.19
CA GLN A 36 16.86 4.10 19.37
C GLN A 36 15.63 3.40 19.96
N ASN A 37 14.81 4.14 20.71
CA ASN A 37 13.58 3.65 21.33
C ASN A 37 12.32 4.16 20.61
N THR A 38 12.44 4.61 19.36
CA THR A 38 11.32 5.13 18.58
C THR A 38 11.19 4.34 17.28
N MET A 39 10.04 3.69 17.09
CA MET A 39 9.63 3.17 15.78
C MET A 39 8.98 4.30 14.98
N ILE A 40 9.43 4.49 13.74
CA ILE A 40 8.83 5.38 12.75
C ILE A 40 8.21 4.54 11.66
N VAL A 41 6.91 4.75 11.42
CA VAL A 41 6.19 4.19 10.27
C VAL A 41 5.89 5.34 9.32
N PHE A 42 6.34 5.23 8.07
CA PHE A 42 6.03 6.18 7.00
C PHE A 42 5.22 5.45 5.92
N SER A 43 4.05 5.98 5.59
CA SER A 43 3.19 5.43 4.54
C SER A 43 2.25 6.47 3.95
N SER A 44 1.41 6.06 2.99
CA SER A 44 0.32 6.84 2.40
C SER A 44 -1.01 6.13 2.67
N ASP A 45 -2.11 6.85 2.66
CA ASP A 45 -3.46 6.28 2.85
C ASP A 45 -3.99 5.60 1.57
N ASN A 46 -3.67 6.14 0.40
CA ASN A 46 -4.03 5.58 -0.90
C ASN A 46 -3.00 5.95 -1.99
N GLY A 47 -3.26 5.46 -3.21
CA GLY A 47 -2.52 5.78 -4.42
C GLY A 47 -2.52 7.26 -4.79
N PRO A 48 -1.65 7.68 -5.73
CA PRO A 48 -1.47 9.08 -6.09
C PRO A 48 -2.60 9.59 -6.98
N VAL A 49 -2.70 10.92 -7.09
CA VAL A 49 -3.56 11.64 -8.03
C VAL A 49 -2.78 12.83 -8.60
N LEU A 50 -3.07 13.20 -9.85
CA LEU A 50 -2.56 14.42 -10.48
C LEU A 50 -3.59 15.54 -10.37
N ASP A 51 -4.75 15.41 -11.01
CA ASP A 51 -5.88 16.34 -10.84
C ASP A 51 -6.87 15.82 -9.77
N ASP A 52 -6.88 16.47 -8.61
CA ASP A 52 -7.80 16.19 -7.49
C ASP A 52 -8.85 17.32 -7.32
N GLY A 53 -9.14 18.07 -8.39
CA GLY A 53 -10.18 19.10 -8.42
C GLY A 53 -9.69 20.55 -8.28
N TYR A 54 -8.39 20.81 -8.43
CA TYR A 54 -7.80 22.15 -8.37
C TYR A 54 -7.07 22.50 -9.67
N ALA A 55 -7.15 23.76 -10.07
CA ALA A 55 -6.41 24.28 -11.22
C ALA A 55 -4.92 24.57 -10.88
N ASP A 56 -4.19 23.55 -10.42
CA ASP A 56 -2.79 23.65 -10.00
C ASP A 56 -1.79 23.23 -11.11
N LYS A 57 -2.31 22.76 -12.25
CA LYS A 57 -1.56 22.28 -13.41
C LYS A 57 -0.68 21.07 -13.12
N ALA A 58 -1.03 20.25 -12.13
CA ALA A 58 -0.25 19.06 -11.77
C ALA A 58 -0.03 18.14 -12.96
N GLU A 59 -1.04 17.86 -13.79
CA GLU A 59 -0.90 17.04 -15.01
C GLU A 59 0.08 17.65 -16.02
N GLU A 60 -0.10 18.93 -16.34
CA GLU A 60 0.74 19.67 -17.30
C GLU A 60 2.20 19.76 -16.85
N LEU A 61 2.44 19.93 -15.55
CA LEU A 61 3.75 20.15 -14.97
C LEU A 61 4.43 18.85 -14.50
N ASN A 62 3.76 17.69 -14.61
CA ASN A 62 4.27 16.41 -14.14
C ASN A 62 5.53 15.92 -14.89
N GLY A 63 5.79 16.46 -16.09
CA GLY A 63 6.96 16.09 -16.90
C GLY A 63 6.99 14.59 -17.19
N ILE A 64 8.12 13.93 -16.87
CA ILE A 64 8.30 12.47 -17.05
C ILE A 64 8.03 11.66 -15.77
N HIS A 65 7.60 12.30 -14.69
CA HIS A 65 7.39 11.62 -13.42
C HIS A 65 6.22 10.63 -13.54
N SER A 66 6.38 9.40 -13.04
CA SER A 66 5.28 8.44 -12.91
C SER A 66 4.93 8.27 -11.43
N PRO A 67 3.86 8.93 -10.92
CA PRO A 67 3.52 8.86 -9.50
C PRO A 67 3.23 7.46 -8.98
N ALA A 68 2.56 6.63 -9.78
CA ALA A 68 2.24 5.24 -9.45
C ALA A 68 3.36 4.26 -9.87
N GLY A 69 4.48 4.76 -10.40
CA GLY A 69 5.55 3.93 -10.94
C GLY A 69 5.08 3.08 -12.12
N PRO A 70 5.32 1.75 -12.13
CA PRO A 70 4.85 0.85 -13.19
C PRO A 70 3.40 0.38 -12.97
N LEU A 71 2.75 0.80 -11.88
CA LEU A 71 1.44 0.29 -11.50
C LEU A 71 0.33 0.99 -12.27
N ARG A 72 -0.74 0.26 -12.56
CA ARG A 72 -1.94 0.82 -13.20
C ARG A 72 -2.87 1.45 -12.16
N GLY A 73 -3.56 2.50 -12.59
CA GLY A 73 -4.57 3.18 -11.79
C GLY A 73 -4.00 4.18 -10.78
N TRP A 74 -4.92 4.88 -10.14
CA TRP A 74 -4.66 6.04 -9.28
C TRP A 74 -5.54 5.97 -8.03
N LYS A 75 -5.49 7.00 -7.18
CA LYS A 75 -6.46 7.20 -6.08
C LYS A 75 -7.88 6.84 -6.55
N THR A 76 -8.59 6.06 -5.73
CA THR A 76 -9.94 5.49 -5.99
C THR A 76 -10.02 4.25 -6.89
N ASP A 77 -8.99 3.92 -7.67
CA ASP A 77 -8.99 2.72 -8.52
C ASP A 77 -8.72 1.44 -7.72
N LEU A 78 -9.23 0.32 -8.25
CA LEU A 78 -8.96 -1.02 -7.74
C LEU A 78 -7.65 -1.64 -8.28
N TYR A 79 -7.01 -1.00 -9.25
CA TYR A 79 -5.72 -1.43 -9.77
C TYR A 79 -4.60 -1.17 -8.73
N GLU A 80 -3.44 -1.79 -8.91
CA GLU A 80 -2.33 -1.77 -7.95
C GLU A 80 -1.92 -0.32 -7.59
N GLY A 81 -1.94 0.60 -8.55
CA GLY A 81 -1.59 2.00 -8.34
C GLY A 81 -2.57 2.77 -7.45
N GLY A 82 -3.77 2.24 -7.19
CA GLY A 82 -4.76 2.85 -6.30
C GLY A 82 -4.60 2.49 -4.82
N THR A 83 -4.03 1.32 -4.51
CA THR A 83 -3.94 0.80 -3.13
C THR A 83 -2.53 0.44 -2.69
N ARG A 84 -1.59 0.21 -3.61
CA ARG A 84 -0.19 -0.03 -3.29
C ARG A 84 0.54 1.29 -3.03
N VAL A 85 1.01 1.45 -1.81
CA VAL A 85 1.58 2.71 -1.31
C VAL A 85 3.02 2.51 -0.81
N PRO A 86 3.82 3.59 -0.70
CA PRO A 86 5.08 3.55 0.04
C PRO A 86 4.82 3.07 1.47
N PHE A 87 5.67 2.20 1.98
CA PHE A 87 5.56 1.68 3.34
C PHE A 87 6.96 1.41 3.89
N ILE A 88 7.37 2.20 4.88
CA ILE A 88 8.70 2.13 5.50
C ILE A 88 8.50 2.03 7.01
N ILE A 89 9.16 1.05 7.63
CA ILE A 89 9.28 0.96 9.09
C ILE A 89 10.77 1.12 9.43
N SER A 90 11.08 2.09 10.27
CA SER A 90 12.42 2.34 10.79
C SER A 90 12.43 2.23 12.30
N TRP A 91 13.31 1.39 12.83
CA TRP A 91 13.56 1.31 14.27
C TRP A 91 15.00 0.86 14.51
N PRO A 92 15.96 1.79 14.69
CA PRO A 92 17.38 1.50 14.64
C PRO A 92 17.87 0.40 15.60
N ALA A 93 17.29 0.30 16.81
CA ALA A 93 17.68 -0.71 17.79
C ALA A 93 17.11 -2.11 17.51
N HIS A 94 16.09 -2.24 16.64
CA HIS A 94 15.34 -3.48 16.43
C HIS A 94 15.37 -4.00 15.00
N ILE A 95 15.48 -3.12 14.01
CA ILE A 95 15.32 -3.46 12.58
C ILE A 95 16.65 -3.28 11.86
N LYS A 96 17.09 -4.32 11.16
CA LYS A 96 18.21 -4.24 10.21
C LYS A 96 17.70 -3.73 8.87
N PRO A 97 18.44 -2.85 8.17
CA PRO A 97 18.05 -2.38 6.84
C PRO A 97 17.82 -3.53 5.87
N ALA A 98 16.63 -3.57 5.26
CA ALA A 98 16.23 -4.60 4.30
C ALA A 98 15.11 -4.08 3.39
N VAL A 99 14.87 -4.80 2.29
CA VAL A 99 13.66 -4.66 1.46
C VAL A 99 12.85 -5.94 1.63
N SER A 100 11.59 -5.80 2.01
CA SER A 100 10.63 -6.90 2.09
C SER A 100 9.77 -6.94 0.83
N GLN A 101 9.50 -8.15 0.33
CA GLN A 101 8.54 -8.39 -0.75
C GLN A 101 7.26 -9.07 -0.22
N GLU A 102 7.13 -9.21 1.10
CA GLU A 102 5.99 -9.85 1.73
C GLU A 102 4.73 -8.98 1.62
N LEU A 103 3.59 -9.62 1.36
CA LEU A 103 2.29 -8.95 1.32
C LEU A 103 1.89 -8.51 2.73
N VAL A 104 1.73 -7.20 2.94
CA VAL A 104 1.30 -6.61 4.21
C VAL A 104 0.23 -5.56 3.96
N CYS A 105 -0.56 -5.23 4.99
CA CYS A 105 -1.55 -4.17 4.94
C CYS A 105 -1.52 -3.34 6.23
N GLN A 106 -1.85 -2.06 6.14
CA GLN A 106 -1.92 -1.17 7.32
C GLN A 106 -2.98 -1.65 8.34
N ILE A 107 -3.98 -2.43 7.93
CA ILE A 107 -4.95 -3.06 8.82
C ILE A 107 -4.29 -3.96 9.87
N ASP A 108 -3.10 -4.50 9.57
CA ASP A 108 -2.36 -5.43 10.42
C ASP A 108 -1.62 -4.75 11.58
N PHE A 109 -1.61 -3.42 11.63
CA PHE A 109 -1.02 -2.70 12.77
C PHE A 109 -1.70 -3.03 14.08
N VAL A 110 -3.03 -3.19 14.09
CA VAL A 110 -3.78 -3.38 15.34
C VAL A 110 -3.39 -4.69 16.03
N ALA A 111 -3.48 -5.83 15.35
CA ALA A 111 -3.09 -7.12 15.90
C ALA A 111 -1.57 -7.22 16.16
N SER A 112 -0.74 -6.66 15.28
CA SER A 112 0.72 -6.71 15.42
C SER A 112 1.21 -5.89 16.62
N PHE A 113 0.70 -4.67 16.80
CA PHE A 113 1.06 -3.84 17.95
C PHE A 113 0.46 -4.37 19.24
N ALA A 114 -0.78 -4.88 19.22
CA ALA A 114 -1.35 -5.55 20.38
C ALA A 114 -0.49 -6.74 20.82
N SER A 115 -0.03 -7.57 19.88
CA SER A 115 0.90 -8.66 20.16
C SER A 115 2.21 -8.15 20.77
N TYR A 116 2.82 -7.11 20.19
CA TYR A 116 4.09 -6.57 20.68
C TYR A 116 3.99 -5.98 22.10
N PHE A 117 2.93 -5.19 22.37
CA PHE A 117 2.70 -4.56 23.67
C PHE A 117 1.99 -5.48 24.68
N ASN A 118 1.82 -6.77 24.36
CA ASN A 118 1.14 -7.75 25.19
C ASN A 118 -0.27 -7.28 25.63
N GLN A 119 -1.01 -6.67 24.70
CA GLN A 119 -2.38 -6.21 24.90
C GLN A 119 -3.37 -7.23 24.37
N LYS A 120 -4.44 -7.48 25.14
CA LYS A 120 -5.55 -8.31 24.68
C LYS A 120 -6.54 -7.46 23.87
N LEU A 121 -6.79 -7.87 22.63
CA LEU A 121 -7.88 -7.30 21.85
C LEU A 121 -9.23 -7.80 22.38
N PRO A 122 -10.24 -6.94 22.56
CA PRO A 122 -11.58 -7.37 22.89
C PRO A 122 -12.19 -8.28 21.82
N ASP A 123 -13.03 -9.21 22.24
CA ASP A 123 -13.68 -10.16 21.32
C ASP A 123 -14.47 -9.42 20.24
N GLY A 124 -14.28 -9.81 18.98
CA GLY A 124 -14.93 -9.21 17.82
C GLY A 124 -14.32 -7.89 17.33
N GLN A 125 -13.26 -7.37 17.96
CA GLN A 125 -12.53 -6.21 17.44
C GLN A 125 -11.35 -6.62 16.55
N ALA A 126 -11.07 -5.81 15.52
CA ALA A 126 -9.96 -6.00 14.60
C ALA A 126 -9.91 -7.41 13.96
N SER A 127 -11.08 -7.95 13.60
CA SER A 127 -11.24 -9.30 13.02
C SER A 127 -10.39 -9.54 11.77
N ASP A 128 -10.12 -8.48 11.00
CA ASP A 128 -9.43 -8.57 9.71
C ASP A 128 -7.91 -8.32 9.84
N SER A 129 -7.48 -7.92 11.05
CA SER A 129 -6.09 -7.64 11.41
C SER A 129 -5.37 -8.93 11.78
N GLN A 130 -4.31 -9.25 11.04
CA GLN A 130 -3.43 -10.39 11.28
C GLN A 130 -2.18 -9.93 12.03
N ASN A 131 -1.68 -10.76 12.94
CA ASN A 131 -0.41 -10.49 13.59
C ASN A 131 0.75 -10.76 12.63
N LEU A 132 1.34 -9.69 12.10
CA LEU A 132 2.50 -9.68 11.21
C LEU A 132 3.70 -8.97 11.84
N TRP A 133 3.77 -8.91 13.19
CA TRP A 133 4.84 -8.22 13.89
C TRP A 133 6.23 -8.64 13.42
N ASP A 134 6.50 -9.94 13.36
CA ASP A 134 7.80 -10.46 12.93
C ASP A 134 8.12 -10.10 11.47
N THR A 135 7.11 -9.97 10.61
CA THR A 135 7.29 -9.51 9.23
C THR A 135 7.59 -8.01 9.18
N PHE A 136 6.90 -7.21 9.98
CA PHE A 136 7.15 -5.77 10.09
C PHE A 136 8.55 -5.42 10.60
N VAL A 137 9.09 -6.21 11.54
CA VAL A 137 10.45 -5.99 12.05
C VAL A 137 11.54 -6.79 11.32
N GLY A 138 11.19 -7.50 10.25
CA GLY A 138 12.15 -8.20 9.39
C GLY A 138 12.70 -9.53 9.95
N ASN A 139 12.03 -10.11 10.94
CA ASN A 139 12.35 -11.41 11.54
C ASN A 139 11.72 -12.60 10.79
N ALA A 140 10.67 -12.36 10.00
CA ALA A 140 9.97 -13.36 9.21
C ALA A 140 9.84 -12.94 7.74
N LYS A 141 9.80 -13.96 6.86
CA LYS A 141 9.48 -13.84 5.42
C LYS A 141 8.12 -14.47 5.16
N GLN A 142 7.11 -13.97 5.86
CA GLN A 142 5.76 -14.49 5.77
C GLN A 142 4.76 -13.34 5.85
N GLY A 143 4.26 -12.90 4.71
CA GLY A 143 3.15 -11.95 4.63
C GLY A 143 1.77 -12.61 4.79
N ARG A 144 0.73 -11.80 4.54
CA ARG A 144 -0.63 -12.27 4.35
C ARG A 144 -0.69 -13.26 3.19
N LYS A 145 -1.60 -14.24 3.31
CA LYS A 145 -1.94 -15.13 2.19
C LYS A 145 -2.91 -14.48 1.21
N THR A 146 -3.84 -13.69 1.75
CA THR A 146 -4.93 -13.02 1.04
C THR A 146 -5.02 -11.56 1.50
N LEU A 147 -5.38 -10.67 0.58
CA LEU A 147 -5.67 -9.27 0.87
C LEU A 147 -6.86 -8.81 0.03
N ILE A 148 -7.85 -8.21 0.70
CA ILE A 148 -8.90 -7.45 0.02
C ILE A 148 -8.40 -6.03 -0.23
N GLN A 149 -8.56 -5.57 -1.46
CA GLN A 149 -8.32 -4.18 -1.87
C GLN A 149 -9.67 -3.52 -2.15
N GLU A 150 -9.85 -2.28 -1.72
CA GLU A 150 -11.07 -1.50 -1.96
C GLU A 150 -10.76 -0.26 -2.80
N GLY A 151 -11.59 -0.05 -3.82
CA GLY A 151 -11.56 1.12 -4.70
C GLY A 151 -12.97 1.67 -4.86
N TYR A 152 -13.22 2.83 -4.24
CA TYR A 152 -14.53 3.45 -4.09
C TYR A 152 -15.59 2.50 -3.49
N SER A 153 -16.40 1.82 -4.31
CA SER A 153 -17.47 0.92 -3.86
C SER A 153 -17.27 -0.53 -4.30
N ASN A 154 -16.06 -0.87 -4.74
CA ASN A 154 -15.72 -2.18 -5.29
C ASN A 154 -14.56 -2.80 -4.54
N LEU A 155 -14.50 -4.13 -4.59
CA LEU A 155 -13.48 -4.93 -3.93
C LEU A 155 -12.75 -5.81 -4.93
N ALA A 156 -11.45 -6.03 -4.72
CA ALA A 156 -10.64 -7.05 -5.38
C ALA A 156 -9.99 -7.94 -4.31
N ILE A 157 -9.51 -9.13 -4.70
CA ILE A 157 -8.67 -9.97 -3.84
C ILE A 157 -7.32 -10.21 -4.50
N VAL A 158 -6.26 -10.13 -3.70
CA VAL A 158 -4.91 -10.58 -4.02
C VAL A 158 -4.62 -11.85 -3.22
N SER A 159 -4.10 -12.88 -3.88
CA SER A 159 -3.67 -14.13 -3.25
C SER A 159 -2.48 -14.73 -4.02
N GLY A 160 -1.33 -14.81 -3.35
CA GLY A 160 -0.06 -15.13 -4.02
C GLY A 160 0.25 -14.14 -5.14
N ASP A 161 0.60 -14.65 -6.33
CA ASP A 161 0.89 -13.83 -7.50
C ASP A 161 -0.37 -13.35 -8.24
N TRP A 162 -1.57 -13.70 -7.77
CA TRP A 162 -2.81 -13.49 -8.51
C TRP A 162 -3.67 -12.41 -7.89
N LYS A 163 -4.32 -11.63 -8.75
CA LYS A 163 -5.35 -10.67 -8.40
C LYS A 163 -6.61 -10.90 -9.18
N TYR A 164 -7.73 -10.96 -8.47
CA TYR A 164 -9.06 -11.11 -9.06
C TYR A 164 -9.91 -9.88 -8.76
N ILE A 165 -10.50 -9.33 -9.82
CA ILE A 165 -11.47 -8.24 -9.75
C ILE A 165 -12.82 -8.79 -10.25
N PRO A 166 -13.87 -8.83 -9.41
CA PRO A 166 -15.18 -9.29 -9.82
C PRO A 166 -15.80 -8.36 -10.88
N PRO A 167 -16.83 -8.83 -11.63
CA PRO A 167 -17.52 -8.00 -12.61
C PRO A 167 -18.07 -6.73 -11.96
N PHE A 168 -17.89 -5.59 -12.62
CA PHE A 168 -18.43 -4.30 -12.16
C PHE A 168 -18.93 -3.44 -13.32
N GLY A 169 -20.18 -2.97 -13.19
CA GLY A 169 -20.83 -2.19 -14.24
C GLY A 169 -20.89 -2.97 -15.56
N LYS A 170 -20.24 -2.44 -16.61
CA LYS A 170 -20.14 -3.10 -17.92
C LYS A 170 -18.88 -3.96 -18.08
N ASN A 171 -17.96 -3.91 -17.12
CA ASN A 171 -16.73 -4.69 -17.17
C ASN A 171 -16.98 -6.10 -16.64
N GLY A 172 -16.54 -7.09 -17.42
CA GLY A 172 -16.52 -8.48 -16.99
C GLY A 172 -15.51 -8.72 -15.86
N PRO A 173 -15.42 -9.97 -15.37
CA PRO A 173 -14.43 -10.34 -14.37
C PRO A 173 -13.01 -10.19 -14.95
N GLN A 174 -12.05 -9.91 -14.07
CA GLN A 174 -10.65 -9.75 -14.45
C GLN A 174 -9.75 -10.59 -13.56
N LEU A 175 -8.72 -11.16 -14.15
CA LEU A 175 -7.68 -11.89 -13.45
C LEU A 175 -6.32 -11.43 -13.98
N TYR A 176 -5.42 -11.07 -13.06
CA TYR A 176 -4.06 -10.65 -13.38
C TYR A 176 -3.06 -11.50 -12.60
N ASN A 177 -1.92 -11.81 -13.22
CA ASN A 177 -0.76 -12.36 -12.54
C ASN A 177 0.22 -11.22 -12.27
N LEU A 178 0.25 -10.71 -11.04
CA LEU A 178 1.03 -9.54 -10.63
C LEU A 178 2.55 -9.75 -10.69
N LYS A 179 3.01 -10.99 -10.74
CA LYS A 179 4.43 -11.31 -10.89
C LYS A 179 4.92 -11.12 -12.32
N GLU A 180 4.09 -11.51 -13.28
CA GLU A 180 4.39 -11.41 -14.72
C GLU A 180 3.89 -10.09 -15.34
N ASP A 181 2.82 -9.53 -14.80
CA ASP A 181 2.13 -8.33 -15.28
C ASP A 181 1.73 -7.43 -14.11
N LEU A 182 2.73 -6.71 -13.58
CA LEU A 182 2.52 -5.79 -12.47
C LEU A 182 1.71 -4.54 -12.87
N ALA A 183 1.68 -4.22 -14.16
CA ALA A 183 0.92 -3.11 -14.72
C ALA A 183 -0.54 -3.47 -15.02
N GLU A 184 -0.96 -4.72 -14.76
CA GLU A 184 -2.33 -5.20 -14.99
C GLU A 184 -2.84 -4.86 -16.42
N GLU A 185 -1.98 -5.03 -17.42
CA GLU A 185 -2.28 -4.74 -18.83
C GLU A 185 -3.03 -5.90 -19.51
N ILE A 186 -2.78 -7.13 -19.06
CA ILE A 186 -3.24 -8.36 -19.70
C ILE A 186 -4.21 -9.08 -18.76
N ASN A 187 -5.51 -8.88 -18.99
CA ASN A 187 -6.54 -9.67 -18.32
C ASN A 187 -6.49 -11.11 -18.84
N VAL A 188 -6.13 -12.05 -17.98
CA VAL A 188 -5.98 -13.48 -18.31
C VAL A 188 -7.12 -14.37 -17.81
N PHE A 189 -8.28 -13.78 -17.48
CA PHE A 189 -9.43 -14.49 -16.91
C PHE A 189 -9.89 -15.69 -17.77
N ASP A 190 -10.05 -15.50 -19.08
CA ASP A 190 -10.53 -16.55 -19.98
C ASP A 190 -9.52 -17.69 -20.19
N GLN A 191 -8.22 -17.41 -19.99
CA GLN A 191 -7.15 -18.39 -20.13
C GLN A 191 -6.93 -19.23 -18.86
N PHE A 192 -7.26 -18.69 -17.68
CA PHE A 192 -7.00 -19.34 -16.38
C PHE A 192 -8.26 -19.45 -15.52
N GLN A 193 -9.33 -20.01 -16.08
CA GLN A 193 -10.64 -20.11 -15.42
C GLN A 193 -10.62 -20.91 -14.10
N GLU A 194 -9.77 -21.93 -13.98
CA GLU A 194 -9.60 -22.68 -12.73
C GLU A 194 -9.01 -21.79 -11.63
N GLN A 195 -7.97 -21.02 -11.95
CA GLN A 195 -7.35 -20.08 -11.04
C GLN A 195 -8.32 -18.94 -10.66
N ALA A 196 -9.09 -18.45 -11.63
CA ALA A 196 -10.13 -17.46 -11.38
C ALA A 196 -11.19 -17.98 -10.39
N ALA A 197 -11.63 -19.23 -10.55
CA ALA A 197 -12.60 -19.86 -9.65
C ALA A 197 -12.04 -20.01 -8.21
N ILE A 198 -10.74 -20.31 -8.07
CA ILE A 198 -10.08 -20.36 -6.76
C ILE A 198 -10.11 -18.98 -6.09
N LEU A 199 -9.70 -17.93 -6.79
CA LEU A 199 -9.70 -16.58 -6.22
C LEU A 199 -11.12 -16.06 -5.98
N GLU A 200 -12.09 -16.40 -6.82
CA GLU A 200 -13.49 -16.04 -6.61
C GLU A 200 -14.07 -16.70 -5.34
N ALA A 201 -13.72 -17.97 -5.09
CA ALA A 201 -14.12 -18.65 -3.86
C ALA A 201 -13.49 -18.00 -2.63
N LEU A 202 -12.19 -17.66 -2.68
CA LEU A 202 -11.50 -16.93 -1.61
C LEU A 202 -12.12 -15.54 -1.38
N PHE A 203 -12.43 -14.81 -2.46
CA PHE A 203 -13.08 -13.50 -2.38
C PHE A 203 -14.42 -13.58 -1.64
N LYS A 204 -15.25 -14.58 -1.94
CA LYS A 204 -16.53 -14.78 -1.26
C LYS A 204 -16.36 -15.15 0.20
N GLN A 205 -15.28 -15.85 0.56
CA GLN A 205 -14.98 -16.21 1.94
C GLN A 205 -14.55 -14.98 2.76
N GLU A 206 -13.63 -14.17 2.25
CA GLU A 206 -13.04 -13.01 2.94
C GLU A 206 -14.00 -11.79 3.02
N LYS A 207 -15.01 -11.73 2.15
CA LYS A 207 -15.98 -10.62 2.13
C LYS A 207 -17.00 -10.66 3.29
N ASN A 208 -17.18 -11.82 3.93
CA ASN A 208 -18.18 -12.02 4.99
C ASN A 208 -17.54 -11.99 6.37
#